data_AF-A0A927XBA7-F1
#
_entry.id   AF-A0A927XBA7-F1
#
_cell.length_a   1.000
_cell.length_b   1.000
_cell.length_c   1.000
_cell.angle_alpha   90.00
_cell.angle_beta   90.00
_cell.angle_gamma   90.00
#
_symmetry.space_group_name_H-M   'P 1'
#
loop_
_entity.id
_entity.type
_entity.pdbx_description
1 polymer ?
#
loop_
_entity_poly.entity_id
_entity_poly.type
_entity_poly.pdbx_seq_one_letter_code
_entity_poly.pdbx_strand_id
1 'polypeptide(L)'
;MMNREEIKNYIYSKKSNIDNTTLEYFTNYFCVLLKNQQILGANNIEKLIDNALLYASKIEFYDQNSEIYKELGPDCKGLREPKSKIIYVRKDLGEPLREITVYHELHHAVQTNPINDEVGINQESNIGRMIMEAQTQYFAEKVYEEIYNVTFEEKEIPSDKLRMLNGGVITSALHNYEMYDSILSKLSIMLNVPKDFFVAINYLYEDNAGINKLKQVYEEAKKTYNFPYEFEDFLFRLDYVYCVDLIAYKDNPDKEVVLSGNETENEYEIYPRKGAKLSLKKQFDVLDDIDRKYFLCLLDANADCRSFSKYLLKSETRSLASQIVGDEMSAPGTGIKK
;
A
#
# COMPACT_ATOMS: atom_id res chain seq x y z
N MET A 1 20.86 -13.61 -15.52
CA MET A 1 19.83 -12.64 -15.07
C MET A 1 19.98 -11.43 -15.96
N MET A 2 18.89 -10.91 -16.54
CA MET A 2 18.98 -9.80 -17.51
C MET A 2 19.68 -8.59 -16.86
N ASN A 3 20.62 -7.97 -17.56
CA ASN A 3 21.16 -6.68 -17.20
C ASN A 3 20.28 -5.54 -17.73
N ARG A 4 20.59 -4.30 -17.35
CA ARG A 4 19.81 -3.11 -17.75
C ARG A 4 19.64 -2.98 -19.27
N GLU A 5 20.69 -3.23 -20.04
CA GLU A 5 20.66 -3.13 -21.49
C GLU A 5 19.84 -4.25 -22.12
N GLU A 6 19.87 -5.46 -21.54
CA GLU A 6 19.02 -6.58 -21.95
C GLU A 6 17.54 -6.27 -21.69
N ILE A 7 17.18 -5.69 -20.53
CA ILE A 7 15.80 -5.24 -20.22
C ILE A 7 15.35 -4.18 -21.23
N LYS A 8 16.19 -3.16 -21.45
CA LYS A 8 15.90 -2.07 -22.39
C LYS A 8 15.67 -2.59 -23.81
N ASN A 9 16.54 -3.47 -24.29
CA ASN A 9 16.43 -4.09 -25.61
C ASN A 9 15.19 -4.97 -25.71
N TYR A 10 14.83 -5.70 -24.65
CA TYR A 10 13.61 -6.49 -24.62
C TYR A 10 12.36 -5.60 -24.76
N ILE A 11 12.23 -4.54 -23.95
CA ILE A 11 11.11 -3.59 -24.03
C ILE A 11 11.03 -2.99 -25.43
N TYR A 12 12.16 -2.54 -25.98
CA TYR A 12 12.22 -1.95 -27.33
C TYR A 12 11.83 -2.96 -28.42
N SER A 13 12.20 -4.23 -28.27
CA SER A 13 11.79 -5.29 -29.20
C SER A 13 10.28 -5.54 -29.21
N LYS A 14 9.61 -5.33 -28.07
CA LYS A 14 8.15 -5.47 -27.92
C LYS A 14 7.38 -4.22 -28.35
N LYS A 15 8.00 -3.05 -28.22
CA LYS A 15 7.41 -1.74 -28.55
C LYS A 15 8.44 -0.82 -29.18
N SER A 16 8.71 -1.01 -30.47
CA SER A 16 9.77 -0.27 -31.19
C SER A 16 9.56 1.23 -31.32
N ASN A 17 8.33 1.71 -31.09
CA ASN A 17 7.98 3.13 -31.11
C ASN A 17 7.78 3.73 -29.69
N ILE A 18 8.25 3.05 -28.65
CA ILE A 18 8.27 3.59 -27.28
C ILE A 18 9.18 4.83 -27.23
N ASP A 19 8.72 5.90 -26.58
CA ASP A 19 9.54 7.10 -26.41
C ASP A 19 10.61 6.88 -25.33
N ASN A 20 11.68 7.69 -25.38
CA ASN A 20 12.82 7.54 -24.48
C ASN A 20 12.47 7.70 -23.00
N THR A 21 11.53 8.59 -22.67
CA THR A 21 11.11 8.84 -21.29
C THR A 21 10.40 7.60 -20.75
N THR A 22 9.44 7.06 -21.51
CA THR A 22 8.73 5.83 -21.14
C THR A 22 9.69 4.65 -21.03
N LEU A 23 10.59 4.48 -21.99
CA LEU A 23 11.59 3.41 -21.99
C LEU A 23 12.49 3.47 -20.74
N GLU A 24 12.93 4.65 -20.35
CA GLU A 24 13.80 4.85 -19.19
C GLU A 24 13.10 4.44 -17.89
N TYR A 25 11.88 4.95 -17.64
CA TYR A 25 11.12 4.60 -16.44
C TYR A 25 10.80 3.11 -16.36
N PHE A 26 10.37 2.49 -17.47
CA PHE A 26 10.10 1.06 -17.49
C PHE A 26 11.39 0.26 -17.21
N THR A 27 12.49 0.64 -17.85
CA THR A 27 13.79 -0.02 -17.64
C THR A 27 14.23 0.05 -16.18
N ASN A 28 14.12 1.22 -15.56
CA ASN A 28 14.51 1.44 -14.16
C ASN A 28 13.66 0.60 -13.20
N TYR A 29 12.35 0.62 -13.36
CA TYR A 29 11.42 -0.20 -12.59
C TYR A 29 11.78 -1.70 -12.66
N PHE A 30 11.95 -2.24 -13.88
CA PHE A 30 12.25 -3.67 -14.05
C PHE A 30 13.66 -4.05 -13.60
N CYS A 31 14.64 -3.13 -13.68
CA CYS A 31 15.96 -3.35 -13.09
C CYS A 31 15.87 -3.54 -11.57
N VAL A 32 15.11 -2.69 -10.87
CA VAL A 32 14.93 -2.81 -9.42
C VAL A 32 14.14 -4.06 -9.07
N LEU A 33 13.06 -4.37 -9.79
CA LEU A 33 12.29 -5.60 -9.58
C LEU A 33 13.17 -6.85 -9.74
N LEU A 34 14.03 -6.88 -10.76
CA LEU A 34 14.93 -8.00 -11.01
C LEU A 34 16.03 -8.15 -9.95
N LYS A 35 16.53 -7.05 -9.38
CA LYS A 35 17.45 -7.10 -8.22
C LYS A 35 16.76 -7.69 -6.98
N ASN A 36 15.46 -7.47 -6.82
CA ASN A 36 14.66 -7.91 -5.67
C ASN A 36 14.08 -9.32 -5.87
N GLN A 37 14.95 -10.34 -5.84
CA GLN A 37 14.56 -11.74 -6.05
C GLN A 37 13.50 -12.26 -5.07
N GLN A 38 13.43 -11.70 -3.86
CA GLN A 38 12.39 -12.04 -2.88
C GLN A 38 10.99 -11.63 -3.34
N ILE A 39 10.89 -10.53 -4.10
CA ILE A 39 9.65 -10.03 -4.68
C ILE A 39 9.32 -10.77 -5.97
N LEU A 40 10.31 -10.91 -6.87
CA LEU A 40 10.12 -11.58 -8.15
C LEU A 40 9.74 -13.06 -7.95
N GLY A 41 10.38 -13.74 -7.00
CA GLY A 41 10.14 -15.15 -6.71
C GLY A 41 10.31 -16.02 -7.96
N ALA A 42 9.28 -16.81 -8.27
CA ALA A 42 9.25 -17.67 -9.46
C ALA A 42 8.72 -16.95 -10.73
N ASN A 43 8.34 -15.67 -10.63
CA ASN A 43 7.79 -14.93 -11.75
C ASN A 43 8.85 -14.67 -12.82
N ASN A 44 8.45 -14.77 -14.08
CA ASN A 44 9.34 -14.46 -15.20
C ASN A 44 9.29 -12.95 -15.48
N ILE A 45 10.44 -12.27 -15.36
CA ILE A 45 10.58 -10.84 -15.64
C ILE A 45 10.08 -10.46 -17.04
N GLU A 46 10.31 -11.30 -18.05
CA GLU A 46 9.83 -11.06 -19.41
C GLU A 46 8.30 -11.06 -19.48
N LYS A 47 7.64 -11.97 -18.75
CA LYS A 47 6.17 -11.99 -18.65
C LYS A 47 5.64 -10.75 -17.96
N LEU A 48 6.33 -10.26 -16.93
CA LEU A 48 5.94 -9.03 -16.24
C LEU A 48 6.14 -7.78 -17.10
N ILE A 49 7.20 -7.74 -17.91
CA ILE A 49 7.41 -6.69 -18.92
C ILE A 49 6.30 -6.73 -19.98
N ASP A 50 6.01 -7.91 -20.52
CA ASP A 50 4.94 -8.08 -21.49
C ASP A 50 3.59 -7.64 -20.89
N ASN A 51 3.30 -8.02 -19.65
CA ASN A 51 2.07 -7.62 -18.96
C ASN A 51 1.97 -6.10 -18.77
N ALA A 52 3.05 -5.45 -18.30
CA ALA A 52 3.06 -4.00 -18.16
C ALA A 52 2.78 -3.29 -19.50
N LEU A 53 3.37 -3.78 -20.60
CA LEU A 53 3.15 -3.21 -21.94
C LEU A 53 1.72 -3.43 -22.48
N LEU A 54 0.99 -4.42 -21.97
CA LEU A 54 -0.44 -4.57 -22.27
C LEU A 54 -1.26 -3.43 -21.67
N TYR A 55 -0.83 -2.90 -20.53
CA TYR A 55 -1.62 -2.02 -19.68
C TYR A 55 -1.11 -0.57 -19.57
N ALA A 56 0.16 -0.35 -19.93
CA ALA A 56 0.80 0.94 -19.97
C ALA A 56 1.90 0.92 -21.05
N SER A 57 1.91 1.89 -21.94
CA SER A 57 2.89 1.97 -23.04
C SER A 57 3.40 3.37 -23.33
N LYS A 58 2.95 4.36 -22.55
CA LYS A 58 3.35 5.75 -22.65
C LYS A 58 3.19 6.44 -21.29
N ILE A 59 4.11 7.34 -20.95
CA ILE A 59 3.99 8.27 -19.84
C ILE A 59 3.75 9.68 -20.40
N GLU A 60 2.79 10.39 -19.84
CA GLU A 60 2.46 11.75 -20.23
C GLU A 60 2.36 12.67 -19.00
N PHE A 61 3.12 13.77 -19.04
CA PHE A 61 3.07 14.78 -18.00
C PHE A 61 2.08 15.88 -18.34
N TYR A 62 1.04 16.04 -17.54
CA TYR A 62 -0.05 16.99 -17.81
C TYR A 62 -0.02 18.21 -16.86
N ASP A 63 -0.70 19.28 -17.26
CA ASP A 63 -0.81 20.51 -16.48
C ASP A 63 -2.24 20.92 -16.18
N GLN A 64 -2.39 22.06 -15.52
CA GLN A 64 -3.67 22.59 -15.06
C GLN A 64 -4.66 22.90 -16.20
N ASN A 65 -4.20 22.98 -17.45
CA ASN A 65 -5.04 23.22 -18.62
C ASN A 65 -5.54 21.92 -19.26
N SER A 66 -5.00 20.76 -18.89
CA SER A 66 -5.39 19.46 -19.45
C SER A 66 -6.83 19.10 -19.09
N GLU A 67 -7.47 18.28 -19.92
CA GLU A 67 -8.80 17.74 -19.63
C GLU A 67 -8.80 16.89 -18.36
N ILE A 68 -7.74 16.10 -18.15
CA ILE A 68 -7.55 15.25 -16.97
C ILE A 68 -7.54 16.08 -15.69
N TYR A 69 -6.82 17.21 -15.66
CA TYR A 69 -6.78 18.07 -14.48
C TYR A 69 -8.16 18.68 -14.19
N LYS A 70 -8.89 19.07 -15.24
CA LYS A 70 -10.25 19.63 -15.10
C LYS A 70 -11.26 18.58 -14.61
N GLU A 71 -11.09 17.32 -14.98
CA GLU A 71 -11.97 16.22 -14.59
C GLU A 71 -11.67 15.71 -13.17
N LEU A 72 -10.39 15.51 -12.84
CA LEU A 72 -9.98 14.84 -11.59
C LEU A 72 -9.58 15.82 -10.47
N GLY A 73 -9.38 17.08 -10.81
CA GLY A 73 -9.05 18.14 -9.86
C GLY A 73 -7.58 18.19 -9.41
N PRO A 74 -7.22 19.20 -8.58
CA PRO A 74 -5.86 19.48 -8.15
C PRO A 74 -5.28 18.44 -7.19
N ASP A 75 -6.09 17.53 -6.64
CA ASP A 75 -5.61 16.51 -5.71
C ASP A 75 -5.05 15.29 -6.45
N CYS A 76 -5.49 15.03 -7.70
CA CYS A 76 -5.01 13.93 -8.52
C CYS A 76 -3.53 14.10 -8.89
N LYS A 77 -2.68 13.18 -8.43
CA LYS A 77 -1.24 13.15 -8.73
C LYS A 77 -0.93 12.40 -10.01
N GLY A 78 -1.60 11.27 -10.22
CA GLY A 78 -1.45 10.43 -11.40
C GLY A 78 -2.65 9.51 -11.61
N LEU A 79 -2.72 8.95 -12.81
CA LEU A 79 -3.73 8.00 -13.24
C LEU A 79 -3.17 7.17 -14.41
N ARG A 80 -3.26 5.85 -14.30
CA ARG A 80 -3.19 4.95 -15.47
C ARG A 80 -4.55 4.87 -16.15
N GLU A 81 -4.62 5.29 -17.41
CA GLU A 81 -5.82 5.16 -18.25
C GLU A 81 -5.72 3.87 -19.09
N PRO A 82 -6.55 2.83 -18.83
CA PRO A 82 -6.34 1.51 -19.43
C PRO A 82 -6.58 1.43 -20.94
N LYS A 83 -7.44 2.30 -21.50
CA LYS A 83 -7.85 2.22 -22.91
C LYS A 83 -6.77 2.73 -23.87
N SER A 84 -6.24 3.91 -23.56
CA SER A 84 -5.12 4.57 -24.23
C SER A 84 -3.77 4.01 -23.80
N LYS A 85 -3.71 3.31 -22.65
CA LYS A 85 -2.49 2.74 -22.05
C LYS A 85 -1.48 3.83 -21.70
N ILE A 86 -1.98 4.99 -21.27
CA ILE A 86 -1.17 6.13 -20.88
C ILE A 86 -1.18 6.25 -19.37
N ILE A 87 0.02 6.38 -18.78
CA ILE A 87 0.21 6.82 -17.42
C ILE A 87 0.31 8.34 -17.44
N TYR A 88 -0.71 9.00 -16.91
CA TYR A 88 -0.73 10.45 -16.76
C TYR A 88 -0.19 10.83 -15.40
N VAL A 89 0.79 11.74 -15.36
CA VAL A 89 1.36 12.27 -14.11
C VAL A 89 1.34 13.78 -14.14
N ARG A 90 0.95 14.40 -13.03
CA ARG A 90 0.87 15.85 -12.95
C ARG A 90 2.27 16.46 -12.97
N LYS A 91 2.51 17.40 -13.90
CA LYS A 91 3.86 17.91 -14.21
C LYS A 91 4.46 18.78 -13.11
N ASP A 92 3.62 19.43 -12.30
CA ASP A 92 4.01 20.39 -11.26
C ASP A 92 4.29 19.74 -9.89
N LEU A 93 4.16 18.40 -9.79
CA LEU A 93 4.64 17.65 -8.63
C LEU A 93 6.16 17.84 -8.49
N GLY A 94 6.61 18.14 -7.27
CA GLY A 94 8.04 18.18 -6.94
C GLY A 94 8.64 16.78 -6.91
N GLU A 95 9.96 16.70 -7.07
CA GLU A 95 10.70 15.46 -6.77
C GLU A 95 10.82 15.27 -5.24
N PRO A 96 10.79 14.03 -4.74
CA PRO A 96 10.79 12.76 -5.47
C PRO A 96 9.38 12.30 -5.94
N LEU A 97 8.33 12.99 -5.51
CA LEU A 97 6.94 12.54 -5.64
C LEU A 97 6.48 12.34 -7.09
N ARG A 98 6.95 13.17 -8.03
CA ARG A 98 6.56 13.05 -9.44
C ARG A 98 7.00 11.72 -10.04
N GLU A 99 8.27 11.35 -9.87
CA GLU A 99 8.80 10.09 -10.38
C GLU A 99 8.24 8.88 -9.62
N ILE A 100 8.08 8.97 -8.30
CA ILE A 100 7.42 7.93 -7.50
C ILE A 100 6.00 7.65 -8.04
N THR A 101 5.26 8.69 -8.44
CA THR A 101 3.92 8.53 -9.02
C THR A 101 3.95 7.74 -10.33
N VAL A 102 4.99 7.92 -11.16
CA VAL A 102 5.17 7.09 -12.36
C VAL A 102 5.34 5.61 -11.99
N TYR A 103 6.22 5.31 -11.03
CA TYR A 103 6.46 3.93 -10.61
C TYR A 103 5.24 3.30 -9.94
N HIS A 104 4.45 4.07 -9.21
CA HIS A 104 3.18 3.61 -8.62
C HIS A 104 2.21 3.14 -9.70
N GLU A 105 1.93 3.97 -10.71
CA GLU A 105 1.01 3.61 -11.79
C GLU A 105 1.55 2.50 -12.70
N LEU A 106 2.88 2.45 -12.90
CA LEU A 106 3.52 1.34 -13.61
C LEU A 106 3.40 0.03 -12.83
N HIS A 107 3.52 0.07 -11.51
CA HIS A 107 3.35 -1.12 -10.67
C HIS A 107 1.93 -1.70 -10.78
N HIS A 108 0.90 -0.84 -10.76
CA HIS A 108 -0.48 -1.24 -11.06
C HIS A 108 -0.59 -1.94 -12.41
N ALA A 109 0.04 -1.40 -13.46
CA ALA A 109 0.06 -2.03 -14.78
C ALA A 109 0.69 -3.42 -14.76
N VAL A 110 1.77 -3.61 -14.00
CA VAL A 110 2.48 -4.90 -13.89
C VAL A 110 1.64 -5.92 -13.11
N GLN A 111 0.85 -5.48 -12.13
CA GLN A 111 0.01 -6.32 -11.27
C GLN A 111 -1.42 -6.52 -11.80
N THR A 112 -1.78 -5.90 -12.93
CA THR A 112 -3.09 -6.10 -13.54
C THR A 112 -3.17 -7.50 -14.16
N ASN A 113 -4.23 -8.25 -13.84
CA ASN A 113 -4.40 -9.59 -14.37
C ASN A 113 -4.84 -9.54 -15.85
N PRO A 114 -4.08 -10.15 -16.80
CA PRO A 114 -4.38 -10.14 -18.23
C PRO A 114 -5.68 -10.87 -18.61
N ILE A 115 -6.29 -11.63 -17.69
CA ILE A 115 -7.50 -12.43 -17.95
C ILE A 115 -8.78 -11.61 -17.73
N ASN A 116 -8.80 -10.71 -16.75
CA ASN A 116 -10.01 -10.01 -16.33
C ASN A 116 -9.83 -8.51 -16.07
N ASP A 117 -8.64 -7.94 -16.34
CA ASP A 117 -8.29 -6.53 -16.16
C ASP A 117 -8.35 -6.01 -14.71
N GLU A 118 -8.53 -6.89 -13.71
CA GLU A 118 -8.58 -6.51 -12.29
C GLU A 118 -7.16 -6.29 -11.73
N VAL A 119 -7.05 -5.36 -10.78
CA VAL A 119 -5.82 -5.03 -10.06
C VAL A 119 -6.04 -5.32 -8.59
N GLY A 120 -5.16 -6.09 -7.97
CA GLY A 120 -5.41 -6.53 -6.61
C GLY A 120 -4.73 -7.81 -6.21
N ILE A 121 -4.72 -8.03 -4.90
CA ILE A 121 -4.40 -9.35 -4.34
C ILE A 121 -5.57 -10.34 -4.53
N ASN A 122 -6.80 -9.82 -4.72
CA ASN A 122 -8.01 -10.58 -5.02
C ASN A 122 -8.55 -10.18 -6.40
N GLN A 123 -8.84 -11.17 -7.23
CA GLN A 123 -9.12 -11.01 -8.65
C GLN A 123 -10.59 -11.16 -9.03
N GLU A 124 -11.46 -11.45 -8.06
CA GLU A 124 -12.89 -11.65 -8.32
C GLU A 124 -13.75 -10.57 -7.69
N SER A 125 -13.19 -9.74 -6.80
CA SER A 125 -14.03 -9.10 -5.79
C SER A 125 -13.47 -7.85 -5.10
N ASN A 126 -12.40 -7.24 -5.64
CA ASN A 126 -11.81 -5.98 -5.14
C ASN A 126 -11.59 -5.96 -3.61
N ILE A 127 -11.20 -7.11 -3.05
CA ILE A 127 -10.88 -7.30 -1.62
C ILE A 127 -9.39 -7.03 -1.39
N GLY A 128 -9.06 -6.42 -0.24
CA GLY A 128 -7.67 -6.16 0.15
C GLY A 128 -7.05 -4.97 -0.57
N ARG A 129 -7.89 -4.01 -0.99
CA ARG A 129 -7.49 -2.78 -1.70
C ARG A 129 -6.52 -1.95 -0.88
N MET A 130 -6.76 -1.88 0.43
CA MET A 130 -5.86 -1.19 1.36
C MET A 130 -4.44 -1.76 1.28
N ILE A 131 -4.29 -3.09 1.32
CA ILE A 131 -3.00 -3.77 1.26
C ILE A 131 -2.37 -3.57 -0.13
N MET A 132 -3.15 -3.72 -1.20
CA MET A 132 -2.67 -3.55 -2.57
C MET A 132 -2.13 -2.13 -2.81
N GLU A 133 -2.84 -1.09 -2.40
CA GLU A 133 -2.37 0.29 -2.57
C GLU A 133 -1.14 0.60 -1.71
N ALA A 134 -1.11 0.07 -0.48
CA ALA A 134 0.02 0.27 0.42
C ALA A 134 1.33 -0.32 -0.13
N GLN A 135 1.27 -1.56 -0.60
CA GLN A 135 2.46 -2.21 -1.17
C GLN A 135 2.87 -1.60 -2.52
N THR A 136 1.90 -1.10 -3.30
CA THR A 136 2.17 -0.39 -4.56
C THR A 136 2.99 0.86 -4.29
N GLN A 137 2.56 1.69 -3.34
CA GLN A 137 3.33 2.87 -2.97
C GLN A 137 4.68 2.52 -2.37
N TYR A 138 4.73 1.54 -1.45
CA TYR A 138 5.99 1.08 -0.86
C TYR A 138 7.01 0.65 -1.93
N PHE A 139 6.57 -0.14 -2.92
CA PHE A 139 7.47 -0.59 -3.98
C PHE A 139 7.87 0.56 -4.91
N ALA A 140 6.97 1.48 -5.23
CA ALA A 140 7.29 2.66 -6.03
C ALA A 140 8.39 3.53 -5.39
N GLU A 141 8.34 3.74 -4.08
CA GLU A 141 9.39 4.47 -3.35
C GLU A 141 10.69 3.66 -3.27
N LYS A 142 10.61 2.34 -3.08
CA LYS A 142 11.77 1.45 -3.15
C LYS A 142 12.49 1.52 -4.50
N VAL A 143 11.74 1.62 -5.61
CA VAL A 143 12.33 1.84 -6.94
C VAL A 143 13.11 3.15 -6.98
N TYR A 144 12.53 4.24 -6.44
CA TYR A 144 13.21 5.52 -6.38
C TYR A 144 14.50 5.46 -5.53
N GLU A 145 14.42 4.92 -4.31
CA GLU A 145 15.56 4.77 -3.41
C GLU A 145 16.73 4.02 -4.07
N GLU A 146 16.42 2.91 -4.75
CA GLU A 146 17.41 2.07 -5.44
C GLU A 146 18.04 2.73 -6.67
N ILE A 147 17.27 3.53 -7.43
CA ILE A 147 17.78 4.23 -8.61
C ILE A 147 18.67 5.40 -8.22
N TYR A 148 18.28 6.16 -7.19
CA TYR A 148 19.01 7.35 -6.75
C TYR A 148 20.01 7.09 -5.62
N ASN A 149 20.07 5.86 -5.11
CA ASN A 149 20.90 5.47 -3.97
C ASN A 149 20.70 6.41 -2.76
N VAL A 150 19.42 6.63 -2.43
CA VAL A 150 18.97 7.41 -1.28
C VAL A 150 18.19 6.52 -0.32
N THR A 151 17.98 6.99 0.89
CA THR A 151 17.15 6.31 1.89
C THR A 151 16.17 7.31 2.49
N PHE A 152 14.93 6.87 2.64
CA PHE A 152 13.87 7.65 3.25
C PHE A 152 13.73 7.29 4.72
N GLU A 153 13.84 8.31 5.57
CA GLU A 153 13.75 8.15 7.01
C GLU A 153 12.29 8.18 7.48
N GLU A 154 11.99 7.37 8.49
CA GLU A 154 10.69 7.41 9.12
C GLU A 154 10.45 8.74 9.83
N LYS A 155 9.25 9.28 9.65
CA LYS A 155 8.76 10.51 10.28
C LYS A 155 7.46 10.25 11.01
N GLU A 156 7.24 11.00 12.08
CA GLU A 156 5.96 11.09 12.77
C GLU A 156 5.15 12.25 12.20
N ILE A 157 3.91 11.97 11.82
CA ILE A 157 3.02 12.90 11.13
C ILE A 157 1.71 12.98 11.92
N PRO A 158 1.28 14.17 12.36
CA PRO A 158 -0.03 14.33 12.97
C PRO A 158 -1.14 13.85 12.03
N SER A 159 -2.09 13.07 12.55
CA SER A 159 -3.13 12.42 11.73
C SER A 159 -4.02 13.41 10.97
N ASP A 160 -4.24 14.62 11.52
CA ASP A 160 -4.99 15.70 10.88
C ASP A 160 -4.32 16.26 9.61
N LYS A 161 -3.04 15.97 9.38
CA LYS A 161 -2.33 16.30 8.14
C LYS A 161 -2.55 15.28 7.03
N LEU A 162 -3.17 14.14 7.32
CA LEU A 162 -3.33 13.01 6.41
C LEU A 162 -4.80 12.71 6.10
N ARG A 163 -5.69 13.72 6.13
CA ARG A 163 -7.14 13.56 5.97
C ARG A 163 -7.75 12.55 6.96
N MET A 164 -7.24 12.53 8.19
CA MET A 164 -7.81 11.74 9.29
C MET A 164 -8.29 12.67 10.41
N LEU A 165 -9.04 12.14 11.37
CA LEU A 165 -9.34 12.90 12.59
C LEU A 165 -8.07 13.22 13.38
N ASN A 166 -8.10 14.36 14.09
CA ASN A 166 -7.05 14.73 15.05
C ASN A 166 -7.00 13.76 16.25
N GLY A 167 -5.88 13.74 16.96
CA GLY A 167 -5.65 12.94 18.18
C GLY A 167 -4.79 11.70 17.95
N GLY A 168 -4.22 11.55 16.75
CA GLY A 168 -3.31 10.47 16.41
C GLY A 168 -2.02 10.95 15.75
N VAL A 169 -1.10 10.00 15.61
CA VAL A 169 0.18 10.14 14.91
C VAL A 169 0.33 8.95 13.98
N ILE A 170 0.71 9.22 12.73
CA ILE A 170 1.11 8.23 11.75
C ILE A 170 2.63 8.20 11.68
N THR A 171 3.19 7.01 11.72
CA THR A 171 4.63 6.80 11.54
C THR A 171 4.85 6.14 10.18
N SER A 172 5.63 6.78 9.31
CA SER A 172 5.87 6.30 7.95
C SER A 172 7.18 6.85 7.38
N ALA A 173 7.81 6.12 6.48
CA ALA A 173 8.94 6.61 5.67
C ALA A 173 8.51 7.20 4.31
N LEU A 174 7.24 7.05 3.91
CA LEU A 174 6.79 7.39 2.57
C LEU A 174 6.51 8.89 2.36
N HIS A 175 6.58 9.32 1.11
CA HIS A 175 6.27 10.68 0.65
C HIS A 175 4.80 10.88 0.28
N ASN A 176 4.06 9.78 0.16
CA ASN A 176 2.62 9.75 -0.09
C ASN A 176 2.06 8.45 0.50
N TYR A 177 0.75 8.41 0.76
CA TYR A 177 0.08 7.26 1.39
C TYR A 177 0.70 6.85 2.74
N GLU A 178 1.04 7.82 3.58
CA GLU A 178 1.75 7.58 4.84
C GLU A 178 0.92 6.73 5.83
N MET A 179 -0.40 6.91 5.85
CA MET A 179 -1.30 6.03 6.62
C MET A 179 -1.18 4.58 6.14
N TYR A 180 -1.01 4.38 4.83
CA TYR A 180 -1.02 3.05 4.22
C TYR A 180 0.26 2.31 4.55
N ASP A 181 1.39 3.00 4.53
CA ASP A 181 2.68 2.49 4.98
C ASP A 181 2.66 2.09 6.47
N SER A 182 2.03 2.91 7.32
CA SER A 182 1.88 2.60 8.73
C SER A 182 1.09 1.30 8.93
N ILE A 183 0.00 1.11 8.17
CA ILE A 183 -0.79 -0.13 8.16
C ILE A 183 0.05 -1.31 7.62
N LEU A 184 0.78 -1.13 6.53
CA LEU A 184 1.63 -2.18 5.96
C LEU A 184 2.75 -2.60 6.91
N SER A 185 3.32 -1.66 7.67
CA SER A 185 4.31 -1.92 8.72
C SER A 185 3.73 -2.73 9.86
N LYS A 186 2.52 -2.39 10.32
CA LYS A 186 1.76 -3.18 11.30
C LYS A 186 1.53 -4.61 10.82
N LEU A 187 1.09 -4.76 9.57
CA LEU A 187 0.86 -6.08 8.96
C LEU A 187 2.15 -6.90 8.89
N SER A 188 3.26 -6.29 8.47
CA SER A 188 4.58 -6.93 8.43
C SER A 188 4.99 -7.50 9.79
N ILE A 189 4.79 -6.72 10.87
CA ILE A 189 5.11 -7.14 12.23
C ILE A 189 4.14 -8.23 12.72
N MET A 190 2.84 -8.00 12.59
CA MET A 190 1.79 -8.94 13.04
C MET A 190 1.90 -10.30 12.38
N LEU A 191 2.23 -10.33 11.09
CA LEU A 191 2.35 -11.56 10.32
C LEU A 191 3.77 -12.14 10.33
N ASN A 192 4.74 -11.42 10.93
CA ASN A 192 6.16 -11.77 10.94
C ASN A 192 6.70 -12.07 9.53
N VAL A 193 6.39 -11.18 8.58
CA VAL A 193 6.85 -11.24 7.17
C VAL A 193 7.36 -9.87 6.74
N PRO A 194 8.37 -9.77 5.86
CA PRO A 194 8.86 -8.48 5.38
C PRO A 194 7.80 -7.77 4.52
N LYS A 195 7.86 -6.44 4.37
CA LYS A 195 6.95 -5.69 3.46
C LYS A 195 6.99 -6.21 2.02
N ASP A 196 8.16 -6.67 1.57
CA ASP A 196 8.37 -7.30 0.26
C ASP A 196 7.46 -8.53 0.02
N PHE A 197 7.00 -9.22 1.08
CA PHE A 197 6.02 -10.30 0.96
C PHE A 197 4.72 -9.81 0.33
N PHE A 198 4.21 -8.64 0.75
CA PHE A 198 2.96 -8.10 0.23
C PHE A 198 3.09 -7.67 -1.24
N VAL A 199 4.29 -7.27 -1.66
CA VAL A 199 4.57 -7.01 -3.08
C VAL A 199 4.58 -8.31 -3.88
N ALA A 200 5.25 -9.35 -3.36
CA ALA A 200 5.38 -10.64 -4.02
C ALA A 200 4.02 -11.32 -4.28
N ILE A 201 3.13 -11.33 -3.28
CA ILE A 201 1.84 -12.01 -3.39
C ILE A 201 0.86 -11.32 -4.35
N ASN A 202 1.05 -10.03 -4.67
CA ASN A 202 0.21 -9.35 -5.67
C ASN A 202 0.50 -9.78 -7.11
N TYR A 203 1.69 -10.34 -7.38
CA TYR A 203 1.94 -10.98 -8.68
C TYR A 203 1.31 -12.37 -8.81
N LEU A 204 0.78 -12.94 -7.71
CA LEU A 204 0.12 -14.25 -7.69
C LEU A 204 -1.38 -14.09 -7.95
N TYR A 205 -1.75 -13.36 -8.99
CA TYR A 205 -3.16 -13.06 -9.29
C TYR A 205 -3.92 -14.27 -9.88
N GLU A 206 -3.25 -15.22 -10.54
CA GLU A 206 -3.91 -16.43 -11.06
C GLU A 206 -4.60 -17.23 -9.93
N ASP A 207 -5.85 -17.63 -10.16
CA ASP A 207 -6.68 -18.43 -9.24
C ASP A 207 -6.74 -17.91 -7.79
N ASN A 208 -6.66 -16.58 -7.60
CA ASN A 208 -6.65 -15.94 -6.28
C ASN A 208 -5.49 -16.45 -5.38
N ALA A 209 -4.38 -16.91 -5.96
CA ALA A 209 -3.26 -17.47 -5.21
C ALA A 209 -2.66 -16.48 -4.19
N GLY A 210 -2.60 -15.19 -4.52
CA GLY A 210 -2.10 -14.12 -3.66
C GLY A 210 -2.92 -13.96 -2.39
N ILE A 211 -4.24 -13.81 -2.50
CA ILE A 211 -5.13 -13.67 -1.34
C ILE A 211 -5.18 -14.95 -0.51
N ASN A 212 -5.14 -16.12 -1.15
CA ASN A 212 -5.05 -17.41 -0.46
C ASN A 212 -3.74 -17.53 0.35
N LYS A 213 -2.63 -17.02 -0.20
CA LYS A 213 -1.35 -17.00 0.51
C LYS A 213 -1.38 -16.04 1.70
N LEU A 214 -1.97 -14.86 1.54
CA LEU A 214 -2.17 -13.92 2.65
C LEU A 214 -3.04 -14.54 3.75
N LYS A 215 -4.15 -15.21 3.38
CA LYS A 215 -5.02 -15.91 4.32
C LYS A 215 -4.26 -16.97 5.10
N GLN A 216 -3.47 -17.79 4.42
CA GLN A 216 -2.66 -18.82 5.07
C GLN A 216 -1.76 -18.23 6.16
N VAL A 217 -0.98 -17.20 5.81
CA VAL A 217 -0.06 -16.54 6.76
C VAL A 217 -0.82 -15.89 7.91
N TYR A 218 -1.97 -15.27 7.63
CA TYR A 218 -2.83 -14.70 8.65
C TYR A 218 -3.35 -15.75 9.63
N GLU A 219 -3.85 -16.89 9.15
CA GLU A 219 -4.39 -17.95 10.01
C GLU A 219 -3.30 -18.62 10.85
N GLU A 220 -2.09 -18.76 10.31
CA GLU A 220 -0.91 -19.23 11.05
C GLU A 220 -0.54 -18.25 12.19
N ALA A 221 -0.48 -16.95 11.89
CA ALA A 221 -0.21 -15.91 12.87
C ALA A 221 -1.33 -15.81 13.92
N LYS A 222 -2.60 -15.90 13.48
CA LYS A 222 -3.77 -15.91 14.36
C LYS A 222 -3.73 -17.06 15.36
N LYS A 223 -3.39 -18.27 14.93
CA LYS A 223 -3.25 -19.42 15.82
C LYS A 223 -2.10 -19.24 16.82
N THR A 224 -1.03 -18.58 16.39
CA THR A 224 0.18 -18.36 17.21
C THR A 224 -0.02 -17.28 18.25
N TYR A 225 -0.67 -16.17 17.88
CA TYR A 225 -0.80 -14.96 18.69
C TYR A 225 -2.23 -14.73 19.22
N ASN A 226 -3.16 -15.64 18.93
CA ASN A 226 -4.56 -15.55 19.30
C ASN A 226 -5.26 -14.28 18.80
N PHE A 227 -5.09 -13.96 17.50
CA PHE A 227 -5.68 -12.75 16.92
C PHE A 227 -7.22 -12.74 16.96
N PRO A 228 -7.82 -11.57 17.18
CA PRO A 228 -9.24 -11.46 17.55
C PRO A 228 -10.22 -11.62 16.38
N TYR A 229 -9.75 -11.45 15.14
CA TYR A 229 -10.61 -11.41 13.95
C TYR A 229 -10.43 -12.64 13.06
N GLU A 230 -11.51 -13.09 12.43
CA GLU A 230 -11.41 -13.92 11.24
C GLU A 230 -10.82 -13.11 10.08
N PHE A 231 -10.12 -13.79 9.16
CA PHE A 231 -9.44 -13.15 8.04
C PHE A 231 -10.34 -12.20 7.25
N GLU A 232 -11.57 -12.62 6.95
CA GLU A 232 -12.53 -11.83 6.17
C GLU A 232 -13.04 -10.59 6.93
N ASP A 233 -13.19 -10.66 8.27
CA ASP A 233 -13.55 -9.48 9.07
C ASP A 233 -12.38 -8.49 9.16
N PHE A 234 -11.17 -9.03 9.30
CA PHE A 234 -9.96 -8.22 9.30
C PHE A 234 -9.78 -7.46 7.98
N LEU A 235 -9.92 -8.14 6.84
CA LEU A 235 -9.85 -7.50 5.53
C LEU A 235 -10.97 -6.49 5.31
N PHE A 236 -12.20 -6.80 5.71
CA PHE A 236 -13.32 -5.85 5.64
C PHE A 236 -13.00 -4.53 6.36
N ARG A 237 -12.35 -4.60 7.53
CA ARG A 237 -11.94 -3.41 8.29
C ARG A 237 -10.87 -2.60 7.57
N LEU A 238 -9.89 -3.25 6.95
CA LEU A 238 -8.87 -2.57 6.17
C LEU A 238 -9.47 -1.93 4.91
N ASP A 239 -10.35 -2.62 4.21
CA ASP A 239 -11.04 -2.07 3.04
C ASP A 239 -11.98 -0.92 3.41
N TYR A 240 -12.59 -0.95 4.60
CA TYR A 240 -13.33 0.19 5.13
C TYR A 240 -12.45 1.42 5.25
N VAL A 241 -11.23 1.26 5.79
CA VAL A 241 -10.27 2.36 5.93
C VAL A 241 -9.89 2.94 4.57
N TYR A 242 -9.62 2.08 3.58
CA TYR A 242 -9.34 2.48 2.21
C TYR A 242 -10.51 3.25 1.58
N CYS A 243 -11.74 2.73 1.67
CA CYS A 243 -12.91 3.37 1.07
C CYS A 243 -13.19 4.75 1.68
N VAL A 244 -12.98 4.91 2.99
CA VAL A 244 -13.10 6.23 3.63
C VAL A 244 -12.05 7.21 3.09
N ASP A 245 -10.77 6.83 3.01
CA ASP A 245 -9.73 7.73 2.46
C ASP A 245 -9.98 8.06 0.98
N LEU A 246 -10.42 7.09 0.19
CA LEU A 246 -10.75 7.30 -1.22
C LEU A 246 -11.86 8.34 -1.42
N ILE A 247 -12.93 8.26 -0.62
CA ILE A 247 -14.05 9.20 -0.65
C ILE A 247 -13.65 10.56 -0.04
N ALA A 248 -12.74 10.60 0.94
CA ALA A 248 -12.19 11.85 1.45
C ALA A 248 -11.23 12.52 0.44
N TYR A 249 -10.60 11.75 -0.45
CA TYR A 249 -9.65 12.22 -1.44
C TYR A 249 -10.34 12.79 -2.69
N LYS A 250 -11.20 12.02 -3.34
CA LYS A 250 -11.84 12.41 -4.61
C LYS A 250 -12.91 13.47 -4.41
N ASP A 251 -13.06 14.40 -5.34
CA ASP A 251 -14.22 15.31 -5.33
C ASP A 251 -15.51 14.51 -5.57
N ASN A 252 -16.43 14.58 -4.61
CA ASN A 252 -17.70 13.86 -4.63
C ASN A 252 -18.71 14.48 -3.62
N PRO A 253 -20.01 14.21 -3.75
CA PRO A 253 -21.04 14.84 -2.91
C PRO A 253 -20.91 14.57 -1.41
N ASP A 254 -20.30 13.44 -1.03
CA ASP A 254 -20.18 13.00 0.37
C ASP A 254 -18.82 13.37 1.00
N LYS A 255 -17.88 13.98 0.26
CA LYS A 255 -16.54 14.35 0.73
C LYS A 255 -16.58 15.15 2.02
N GLU A 256 -17.33 16.25 2.05
CA GLU A 256 -17.41 17.14 3.22
C GLU A 256 -18.08 16.48 4.42
N VAL A 257 -19.05 15.58 4.20
CA VAL A 257 -19.70 14.81 5.28
C VAL A 257 -18.69 13.86 5.94
N VAL A 258 -17.93 13.13 5.11
CA VAL A 258 -16.89 12.21 5.60
C VAL A 258 -15.80 13.00 6.35
N LEU A 259 -15.33 14.11 5.78
CA LEU A 259 -14.30 14.98 6.37
C LEU A 259 -14.75 15.60 7.71
N SER A 260 -16.04 15.89 7.88
CA SER A 260 -16.58 16.38 9.15
C SER A 260 -16.66 15.31 10.24
N GLY A 261 -16.35 14.05 9.91
CA GLY A 261 -16.50 12.90 10.81
C GLY A 261 -17.93 12.40 10.97
N ASN A 262 -18.88 12.93 10.19
CA ASN A 262 -20.25 12.44 10.15
C ASN A 262 -20.35 11.23 9.21
N GLU A 263 -21.36 10.39 9.43
CA GLU A 263 -21.65 9.27 8.54
C GLU A 263 -22.38 9.75 7.28
N THR A 264 -22.00 9.20 6.12
CA THR A 264 -22.73 9.36 4.88
C THR A 264 -24.19 8.92 5.01
N GLU A 265 -25.08 9.52 4.24
CA GLU A 265 -26.48 9.07 4.19
C GLU A 265 -26.59 7.69 3.53
N ASN A 266 -25.86 7.53 2.41
CA ASN A 266 -25.83 6.32 1.61
C ASN A 266 -24.79 5.31 2.12
N GLU A 267 -25.06 4.03 1.88
CA GLU A 267 -24.08 2.97 2.07
C GLU A 267 -23.21 2.81 0.83
N TYR A 268 -21.92 2.62 1.06
CA TYR A 268 -20.92 2.32 0.03
C TYR A 268 -20.55 0.85 0.11
N GLU A 269 -20.47 0.17 -1.03
CA GLU A 269 -19.96 -1.21 -1.06
C GLU A 269 -18.46 -1.23 -0.75
N ILE A 270 -18.12 -1.77 0.42
CA ILE A 270 -16.74 -1.87 0.92
C ILE A 270 -16.10 -3.18 0.54
N TYR A 271 -16.92 -4.22 0.56
CA TYR A 271 -16.55 -5.61 0.36
C TYR A 271 -17.73 -6.28 -0.33
N PRO A 272 -17.52 -7.34 -1.12
CA PRO A 272 -18.59 -7.98 -1.90
C PRO A 272 -19.89 -8.19 -1.13
N ARG A 273 -20.95 -7.52 -1.59
CA ARG A 273 -22.30 -7.56 -1.01
C ARG A 273 -22.38 -7.06 0.44
N LYS A 274 -21.41 -6.27 0.87
CA LYS A 274 -21.36 -5.64 2.20
C LYS A 274 -21.17 -4.13 2.06
N GLY A 275 -22.23 -3.40 2.37
CA GLY A 275 -22.23 -1.95 2.44
C GLY A 275 -21.85 -1.42 3.83
N ALA A 276 -21.30 -0.21 3.89
CA ALA A 276 -21.21 0.56 5.13
C ALA A 276 -21.35 2.06 4.85
N LYS A 277 -21.89 2.77 5.83
CA LYS A 277 -21.77 4.23 5.89
C LYS A 277 -20.35 4.65 6.26
N LEU A 278 -19.87 5.70 5.63
CA LEU A 278 -18.47 6.14 5.70
C LEU A 278 -18.33 7.36 6.62
N SER A 279 -17.30 7.38 7.45
CA SER A 279 -16.90 8.57 8.21
C SER A 279 -15.44 8.48 8.64
N LEU A 280 -14.75 9.62 8.75
CA LEU A 280 -13.41 9.66 9.34
C LEU A 280 -13.41 9.24 10.81
N LYS A 281 -14.50 9.47 11.54
CA LYS A 281 -14.62 9.04 12.94
C LYS A 281 -14.55 7.52 13.06
N LYS A 282 -15.38 6.82 12.29
CA LYS A 282 -15.39 5.36 12.30
C LYS A 282 -14.11 4.77 11.71
N GLN A 283 -13.47 5.41 10.74
CA GLN A 283 -12.15 5.00 10.25
C GLN A 283 -11.11 5.05 11.37
N PHE A 284 -11.07 6.17 12.12
CA PHE A 284 -10.16 6.35 13.25
C PHE A 284 -10.42 5.30 14.35
N ASP A 285 -11.70 5.06 14.70
CA ASP A 285 -12.10 4.07 15.69
C ASP A 285 -11.75 2.63 15.26
N VAL A 286 -11.90 2.29 13.97
CA VAL A 286 -11.52 0.99 13.41
C VAL A 286 -10.01 0.77 13.52
N LEU A 287 -9.20 1.79 13.20
CA LEU A 287 -7.74 1.70 13.31
C LEU A 287 -7.26 1.59 14.76
N ASP A 288 -7.78 2.41 15.69
CA ASP A 288 -7.44 2.29 17.11
C ASP A 288 -7.86 0.93 17.69
N ASP A 289 -8.99 0.39 17.27
CA ASP A 289 -9.44 -0.92 17.74
C ASP A 289 -8.57 -2.07 17.23
N ILE A 290 -8.13 -2.04 15.95
CA ILE A 290 -7.10 -2.95 15.44
C ILE A 290 -5.82 -2.78 16.26
N ASP A 291 -5.31 -1.56 16.38
CA ASP A 291 -4.05 -1.25 17.06
C ASP A 291 -4.00 -1.81 18.49
N ARG A 292 -5.01 -1.52 19.31
CA ARG A 292 -5.05 -2.00 20.70
C ARG A 292 -5.12 -3.52 20.78
N LYS A 293 -6.00 -4.15 20.01
CA LYS A 293 -6.23 -5.60 20.13
C LYS A 293 -5.01 -6.39 19.66
N TYR A 294 -4.42 -6.01 18.53
CA TYR A 294 -3.24 -6.71 18.03
C TYR A 294 -1.99 -6.42 18.87
N PHE A 295 -1.83 -5.20 19.41
CA PHE A 295 -0.78 -4.93 20.39
C PHE A 295 -0.87 -5.85 21.61
N LEU A 296 -2.07 -6.00 22.19
CA LEU A 296 -2.28 -6.89 23.34
C LEU A 296 -2.03 -8.36 22.99
N CYS A 297 -2.50 -8.84 21.84
CA CYS A 297 -2.21 -10.20 21.38
C CYS A 297 -0.70 -10.45 21.22
N LEU A 298 0.04 -9.50 20.64
CA LEU A 298 1.50 -9.61 20.50
C LEU A 298 2.21 -9.56 21.86
N LEU A 299 1.73 -8.72 22.78
CA LEU A 299 2.26 -8.62 24.14
C LEU A 299 2.05 -9.95 24.91
N ASP A 300 0.82 -10.47 24.92
CA ASP A 300 0.46 -11.72 25.62
C ASP A 300 1.24 -12.92 25.07
N ALA A 301 1.54 -12.92 23.77
CA ALA A 301 2.32 -13.97 23.12
C ALA A 301 3.85 -13.77 23.22
N ASN A 302 4.33 -12.70 23.89
CA ASN A 302 5.74 -12.32 23.94
C ASN A 302 6.38 -12.21 22.53
N ALA A 303 5.61 -11.68 21.58
CA ALA A 303 6.03 -11.39 20.21
C ALA A 303 6.52 -9.93 20.08
N ASP A 304 6.82 -9.47 18.86
CA ASP A 304 7.36 -8.13 18.62
C ASP A 304 6.32 -7.00 18.77
N CYS A 305 5.77 -6.85 19.98
CA CYS A 305 4.90 -5.75 20.35
C CYS A 305 5.66 -4.41 20.44
N ARG A 306 6.98 -4.44 20.62
CA ARG A 306 7.84 -3.25 20.70
C ARG A 306 7.89 -2.52 19.37
N SER A 307 8.27 -3.21 18.29
CA SER A 307 8.25 -2.59 16.96
C SER A 307 6.84 -2.16 16.57
N PHE A 308 5.82 -2.94 16.95
CA PHE A 308 4.42 -2.62 16.69
C PHE A 308 3.98 -1.31 17.37
N SER A 309 4.42 -1.09 18.62
CA SER A 309 3.98 0.06 19.44
C SER A 309 4.24 1.42 18.79
N LYS A 310 5.31 1.54 17.98
CA LYS A 310 5.68 2.74 17.22
C LYS A 310 4.60 3.17 16.21
N TYR A 311 3.78 2.23 15.74
CA TYR A 311 2.78 2.47 14.71
C TYR A 311 1.38 2.70 15.25
N LEU A 312 1.15 2.57 16.56
CA LEU A 312 -0.18 2.78 17.17
C LEU A 312 -0.69 4.20 16.88
N LEU A 313 -1.88 4.33 16.30
CA LEU A 313 -2.42 5.58 15.78
C LEU A 313 -2.66 6.59 16.90
N LYS A 314 -3.47 6.23 17.91
CA LYS A 314 -3.92 7.18 18.94
C LYS A 314 -2.79 7.50 19.90
N SER A 315 -2.51 8.79 20.13
CA SER A 315 -1.37 9.23 20.94
C SER A 315 -1.43 8.72 22.38
N GLU A 316 -2.63 8.68 22.97
CA GLU A 316 -2.86 8.13 24.32
C GLU A 316 -2.51 6.63 24.36
N THR A 317 -3.04 5.85 23.41
CA THR A 317 -2.77 4.41 23.27
C THR A 317 -1.28 4.15 23.07
N ARG A 318 -0.63 4.92 22.20
CA ARG A 318 0.82 4.84 21.95
C ARG A 318 1.64 5.10 23.22
N SER A 319 1.31 6.17 23.96
CA SER A 319 2.01 6.51 25.21
C SER A 319 1.91 5.39 26.25
N LEU A 320 0.74 4.78 26.41
CA LEU A 320 0.54 3.67 27.34
C LEU A 320 1.33 2.43 26.91
N ALA A 321 1.30 2.09 25.62
CA ALA A 321 2.07 0.97 25.08
C ALA A 321 3.59 1.17 25.26
N SER A 322 4.10 2.39 25.04
CA SER A 322 5.51 2.71 25.26
C SER A 322 5.93 2.57 26.73
N GLN A 323 5.05 2.88 27.68
CA GLN A 323 5.31 2.65 29.11
C GLN A 323 5.40 1.14 29.41
N ILE A 324 4.44 0.35 28.94
CA ILE A 324 4.42 -1.11 29.12
C ILE A 324 5.70 -1.74 28.57
N VAL A 325 6.04 -1.42 27.32
CA VAL A 325 7.22 -1.97 26.63
C VAL A 325 8.54 -1.42 27.20
N GLY A 326 8.52 -0.23 27.80
CA GLY A 326 9.66 0.37 28.50
C GLY A 326 9.91 -0.28 29.86
N ASP A 327 8.85 -0.56 30.61
CA ASP A 327 8.90 -1.15 31.94
C ASP A 327 9.41 -2.59 31.91
N GLU A 328 9.12 -3.36 30.84
CA GLU A 328 9.69 -4.71 30.61
C GLU A 328 11.24 -4.73 30.53
N MET A 329 11.91 -3.62 30.21
CA MET A 329 13.37 -3.53 30.27
C MET A 329 13.92 -3.28 31.67
N SER A 330 13.07 -2.78 32.57
CA SER A 330 13.43 -2.43 33.95
C SER A 330 13.05 -3.51 34.96
N ALA A 331 12.27 -4.52 34.55
CA ALA A 331 12.02 -5.72 35.33
C ALA A 331 13.34 -6.53 35.46
N PRO A 332 13.85 -6.76 36.68
CA PRO A 332 15.06 -7.54 36.88
C PRO A 332 14.85 -8.95 36.32
N GLY A 333 15.74 -9.37 35.43
CA GLY A 333 15.70 -10.69 34.81
C GLY A 333 15.43 -11.78 35.84
N THR A 334 14.35 -12.53 35.62
CA THR A 334 14.20 -13.87 36.20
C THR A 334 15.28 -14.73 35.59
N GLY A 335 16.41 -14.78 36.29
CA GLY A 335 17.56 -15.58 35.90
C GLY A 335 17.16 -17.03 35.69
N ILE A 336 17.45 -17.56 34.51
CA ILE A 336 17.71 -18.99 34.35
C ILE A 336 19.20 -19.13 34.14
N LYS A 337 19.82 -19.75 35.15
CA LYS A 337 21.22 -20.18 35.17
C LYS A 337 21.46 -21.17 34.01
N LYS A 338 22.62 -20.98 33.37
CA LYS A 338 23.43 -21.90 32.54
C LYS A 338 22.81 -23.20 32.05
#